data_AF-A0A383DKI0-F1
#
_entry.id   AF-A0A383DKI0-F1
#
_cell.length_a   1.000
_cell.length_b   1.000
_cell.length_c   1.000
_cell.angle_alpha   90.00
_cell.angle_beta   90.00
_cell.angle_gamma   90.00
#
_symmetry.space_group_name_H-M   'P 1'
#
loop_
_entity.id
_entity.type
_entity.pdbx_description
1 polymer ?
#
loop_
_entity_poly.entity_id
_entity_poly.type
_entity_poly.pdbx_seq_one_letter_code
_entity_poly.pdbx_strand_id
1 'polypeptide(L)'
;MIEQPSIPKIIDSNIFNVDQNKERDIKITKIDIEDEFSLKVAEIPDVYEDYVSVRQFALELPCMFAQAVDKNTSYPGYRGHYICDQTPLWTLINDVLLKHFSDEWGGQHTKPIYFPFTTGIINTKHIQKRTSLIRPFASLLPHQDKMPPSPGYFAGLIYLNLPNECAGGTGFYTSSVDGQLIYESKMTPNAMVLYQQRIPHSAEIKYDDYSEKFRITQNFFIGDKYYWF
;
A
#
# COMPACT_ATOMS: atom_id res chain seq x y z
N MET A 1 -33.43 -14.76 -6.54
CA MET A 1 -33.13 -14.73 -5.10
C MET A 1 -31.77 -14.10 -4.95
N ILE A 2 -31.66 -13.00 -4.21
CA ILE A 2 -30.36 -12.51 -3.75
C ILE A 2 -29.98 -13.48 -2.64
N GLU A 3 -28.90 -14.24 -2.82
CA GLU A 3 -28.36 -15.07 -1.73
C GLU A 3 -28.14 -14.15 -0.53
N GLN A 4 -28.85 -14.43 0.56
CA GLN A 4 -28.52 -13.75 1.80
C GLN A 4 -27.10 -14.14 2.16
N PRO A 5 -26.25 -13.18 2.57
CA PRO A 5 -24.90 -13.52 2.99
C PRO A 5 -24.98 -14.59 4.09
N SER A 6 -24.31 -15.70 3.83
CA SER A 6 -24.02 -16.71 4.84
C SER A 6 -23.35 -16.00 6.03
N ILE A 7 -23.66 -16.48 7.23
CA ILE A 7 -23.08 -16.07 8.52
C ILE A 7 -21.69 -15.46 8.31
N PRO A 8 -21.42 -14.22 8.77
CA PRO A 8 -20.13 -13.59 8.54
C PRO A 8 -19.04 -14.54 9.01
N LYS A 9 -18.02 -14.77 8.17
CA LYS A 9 -16.86 -15.55 8.56
C LYS A 9 -16.29 -14.86 9.81
N ILE A 10 -16.44 -15.51 10.97
CA ILE A 10 -15.84 -15.02 12.21
C ILE A 10 -14.36 -15.31 12.06
N ILE A 11 -13.58 -14.25 11.99
CA ILE A 11 -12.14 -14.33 11.81
C ILE A 11 -11.54 -14.14 13.19
N ASP A 12 -10.61 -15.01 13.55
CA ASP A 12 -9.78 -14.80 14.72
C ASP A 12 -8.95 -13.54 14.49
N SER A 13 -9.18 -12.48 15.27
CA SER A 13 -8.44 -11.22 15.16
C SER A 13 -6.95 -11.38 15.41
N ASN A 14 -6.54 -12.47 16.07
CA ASN A 14 -5.13 -12.77 16.34
C ASN A 14 -4.30 -12.95 15.05
N ILE A 15 -4.92 -13.19 13.88
CA ILE A 15 -4.18 -13.25 12.62
C ILE A 15 -3.47 -11.92 12.30
N PHE A 16 -3.97 -10.79 12.83
CA PHE A 16 -3.38 -9.45 12.63
C PHE A 16 -2.35 -9.07 13.69
N ASN A 17 -1.88 -10.03 14.50
CA ASN A 17 -0.87 -9.77 15.51
C ASN A 17 0.45 -9.30 14.89
N VAL A 18 1.02 -8.31 15.56
CA VAL A 18 2.31 -7.68 15.23
C VAL A 18 3.11 -7.68 16.53
N ASP A 19 4.25 -8.39 16.55
CA ASP A 19 5.14 -8.40 17.69
C ASP A 19 5.75 -7.01 17.88
N GLN A 20 5.31 -6.29 18.92
CA GLN A 20 5.78 -4.93 19.23
C GLN A 20 7.20 -4.91 19.81
N ASN A 21 7.68 -6.05 20.33
CA ASN A 21 9.01 -6.15 20.94
C ASN A 21 10.07 -6.66 19.95
N LYS A 22 9.64 -7.15 18.78
CA LYS A 22 10.56 -7.62 17.73
C LYS A 22 11.43 -6.48 17.23
N GLU A 23 12.75 -6.63 17.40
CA GLU A 23 13.73 -5.80 16.72
C GLU A 23 13.67 -6.08 15.21
N ARG A 24 13.50 -5.01 14.43
CA ARG A 24 13.39 -5.05 12.97
C ARG A 24 14.51 -4.24 12.35
N ASP A 25 15.13 -4.78 11.32
CA ASP A 25 16.09 -4.04 10.49
C ASP A 25 15.34 -3.09 9.54
N ILE A 26 14.88 -1.97 10.10
CA ILE A 26 14.11 -0.98 9.36
C ILE A 26 15.06 -0.17 8.50
N LYS A 27 14.90 -0.29 7.18
CA LYS A 27 15.69 0.47 6.22
C LYS A 27 14.98 1.78 5.87
N ILE A 28 15.70 2.89 6.04
CA ILE A 28 15.24 4.23 5.67
C ILE A 28 16.03 4.71 4.45
N THR A 29 15.34 4.93 3.34
CA THR A 29 15.92 5.46 2.11
C THR A 29 15.45 6.90 1.92
N LYS A 30 16.39 7.85 1.79
CA LYS A 30 16.05 9.24 1.44
C LYS A 30 15.71 9.33 -0.05
N ILE A 31 14.71 10.12 -0.38
CA ILE A 31 14.32 10.45 -1.75
C ILE A 31 14.80 11.86 -2.06
N ASP A 32 15.68 11.98 -3.06
CA ASP A 32 16.35 13.23 -3.41
C ASP A 32 15.44 14.15 -4.25
N ILE A 33 14.42 14.68 -3.60
CA ILE A 33 13.48 15.67 -4.14
C ILE A 33 13.42 16.80 -3.12
N GLU A 34 13.55 18.04 -3.60
CA GLU A 34 13.43 19.22 -2.76
C GLU A 34 12.00 19.35 -2.21
N ASP A 35 11.87 19.44 -0.89
CA ASP A 35 10.61 19.55 -0.16
C ASP A 35 10.86 20.22 1.19
N GLU A 36 9.79 20.69 1.84
CA GLU A 36 9.85 21.27 3.19
C GLU A 36 10.41 20.27 4.22
N PHE A 37 10.17 18.97 4.01
CA PHE A 37 10.71 17.90 4.84
C PHE A 37 11.56 16.95 4.01
N SER A 38 12.56 16.31 4.64
CA SER A 38 13.30 15.23 3.99
C SER A 38 12.36 14.07 3.66
N LEU A 39 12.11 13.88 2.36
CA LEU A 39 11.30 12.78 1.84
C LEU A 39 12.02 11.45 2.02
N LYS A 40 11.32 10.44 2.51
CA LYS A 40 11.89 9.15 2.86
C LYS A 40 10.92 8.02 2.55
N VAL A 41 11.48 6.85 2.29
CA VAL A 41 10.77 5.58 2.23
C VAL A 41 11.31 4.71 3.34
N ALA A 42 10.43 4.20 4.18
CA ALA A 42 10.74 3.19 5.17
C ALA A 42 10.32 1.81 4.66
N GLU A 43 11.22 0.85 4.76
CA GLU A 43 10.97 -0.57 4.49
C GLU A 43 11.06 -1.32 5.82
N ILE A 44 9.93 -1.84 6.29
CA ILE A 44 9.80 -2.50 7.59
C ILE A 44 9.55 -3.99 7.33
N PRO A 45 10.52 -4.89 7.59
CA PRO A 45 10.34 -6.33 7.41
C PRO A 45 9.51 -6.94 8.53
N ASP A 46 9.01 -8.15 8.30
CA ASP A 46 8.37 -9.00 9.30
C ASP A 46 7.28 -8.30 10.12
N VAL A 47 6.27 -7.78 9.44
CA VAL A 47 5.17 -7.05 10.07
C VAL A 47 4.31 -7.98 10.90
N TYR A 48 3.65 -8.94 10.26
CA TYR A 48 2.75 -9.89 10.92
C TYR A 48 3.49 -11.12 11.43
N GLU A 49 3.06 -11.63 12.57
CA GLU A 49 3.53 -12.94 13.07
C GLU A 49 3.07 -14.08 12.14
N ASP A 50 1.84 -13.99 11.62
CA ASP A 50 1.27 -14.94 10.66
C ASP A 50 0.73 -14.22 9.40
N TYR A 51 1.66 -13.72 8.58
CA TYR A 51 1.29 -13.04 7.33
C TYR A 51 0.59 -13.95 6.31
N VAL A 52 0.73 -15.28 6.44
CA VAL A 52 0.09 -16.25 5.54
C VAL A 52 -1.42 -16.31 5.83
N SER A 53 -1.82 -16.27 7.10
CA SER A 53 -3.24 -16.14 7.47
C SER A 53 -3.81 -14.78 7.05
N VAL A 54 -3.05 -13.68 7.20
CA VAL A 54 -3.46 -12.36 6.70
C VAL A 54 -3.63 -12.38 5.18
N ARG A 55 -2.72 -13.00 4.44
CA ARG A 55 -2.83 -13.24 2.98
C ARG A 55 -4.09 -14.03 2.64
N GLN A 56 -4.33 -15.14 3.33
CA GLN A 56 -5.49 -15.98 3.07
C GLN A 56 -6.79 -15.21 3.29
N PHE A 57 -6.86 -14.43 4.37
CA PHE A 57 -7.97 -13.53 4.61
C PHE A 57 -8.15 -12.51 3.47
N ALA A 58 -7.06 -11.89 3.01
CA ALA A 58 -7.09 -10.94 1.89
C ALA A 58 -7.67 -11.53 0.59
N LEU A 59 -7.42 -12.83 0.33
CA LEU A 59 -7.89 -13.54 -0.86
C LEU A 59 -9.33 -14.03 -0.76
N GLU A 60 -9.81 -14.30 0.45
CA GLU A 60 -11.18 -14.74 0.71
C GLU A 60 -12.16 -13.59 0.88
N LEU A 61 -11.65 -12.39 1.17
CA LEU A 61 -12.47 -11.19 1.29
C LEU A 61 -13.19 -10.92 -0.05
N PRO A 62 -14.52 -10.74 -0.06
CA PRO A 62 -15.23 -10.37 -1.27
C PRO A 62 -14.66 -9.07 -1.85
N CYS A 63 -14.02 -9.18 -3.01
CA CYS A 63 -13.41 -8.06 -3.68
C CYS A 63 -14.18 -7.68 -4.94
N MET A 64 -14.26 -6.38 -5.22
CA MET A 64 -14.84 -5.85 -6.44
C MET A 64 -13.75 -5.21 -7.29
N PHE A 65 -13.89 -5.26 -8.61
CA PHE A 65 -13.01 -4.50 -9.49
C PHE A 65 -13.25 -3.00 -9.23
N ALA A 66 -12.22 -2.24 -8.90
CA ALA A 66 -12.36 -0.90 -8.33
C ALA A 66 -13.21 0.04 -9.23
N GLN A 67 -13.00 -0.01 -10.55
CA GLN A 67 -13.77 0.83 -11.48
C GLN A 67 -15.25 0.47 -11.62
N ALA A 68 -15.67 -0.71 -11.13
CA ALA A 68 -17.08 -1.06 -11.06
C ALA A 68 -17.78 -0.36 -9.89
N VAL A 69 -17.02 0.07 -8.87
CA VAL A 69 -17.51 0.77 -7.68
C VAL A 69 -17.37 2.28 -7.88
N ASP A 70 -16.17 2.75 -8.20
CA ASP A 70 -15.89 4.16 -8.51
C ASP A 70 -15.28 4.29 -9.91
N LYS A 71 -16.03 4.88 -10.84
CA LYS A 71 -15.56 5.10 -12.22
C LYS A 71 -14.41 6.10 -12.32
N ASN A 72 -14.17 6.90 -11.28
CA ASN A 72 -13.11 7.90 -11.24
C ASN A 72 -11.81 7.34 -10.64
N THR A 73 -11.84 6.13 -10.08
CA THR A 73 -10.63 5.53 -9.51
C THR A 73 -9.62 5.19 -10.59
N SER A 74 -8.36 5.54 -10.33
CA SER A 74 -7.23 5.11 -11.15
C SER A 74 -6.78 3.70 -10.79
N TYR A 75 -7.25 3.10 -9.69
CA TYR A 75 -6.75 1.82 -9.21
C TYR A 75 -7.07 0.67 -10.18
N PRO A 76 -6.07 -0.09 -10.66
CA PRO A 76 -6.24 -0.97 -11.80
C PRO A 76 -6.54 -2.42 -11.36
N GLY A 77 -7.21 -2.62 -10.22
CA GLY A 77 -7.33 -3.94 -9.63
C GLY A 77 -8.61 -4.17 -8.85
N TYR A 78 -8.60 -5.25 -8.09
CA TYR A 78 -9.67 -5.61 -7.17
C TYR A 78 -9.36 -5.02 -5.80
N ARG A 79 -10.39 -4.50 -5.12
CA ARG A 79 -10.31 -3.99 -3.74
C ARG A 79 -11.33 -4.67 -2.86
N GLY A 80 -10.95 -4.90 -1.62
CA GLY A 80 -11.83 -5.36 -0.56
C GLY A 80 -11.53 -4.59 0.72
N HIS A 81 -12.57 -4.33 1.51
CA HIS A 81 -12.45 -3.64 2.79
C HIS A 81 -13.11 -4.45 3.89
N TYR A 82 -12.50 -4.47 5.07
CA TYR A 82 -13.04 -5.10 6.26
C TYR A 82 -12.70 -4.27 7.50
N ILE A 83 -13.64 -4.17 8.43
CA ILE A 83 -13.45 -3.47 9.69
C ILE A 83 -13.01 -4.50 10.73
N CYS A 84 -11.79 -4.38 11.22
CA CYS A 84 -11.22 -5.18 12.30
C CYS A 84 -10.34 -4.30 13.18
N ASP A 85 -9.96 -4.80 14.36
CA ASP A 85 -8.94 -4.15 15.19
C ASP A 85 -7.57 -4.31 14.54
N GLN A 86 -6.87 -3.21 14.24
CA GLN A 86 -5.42 -3.25 13.99
C GLN A 86 -4.66 -2.18 14.73
N THR A 87 -5.03 -2.04 15.99
CA THR A 87 -4.18 -1.43 17.00
C THR A 87 -2.74 -1.97 16.93
N PRO A 88 -2.46 -3.29 16.75
CA PRO A 88 -1.07 -3.78 16.64
C PRO A 88 -0.30 -3.22 15.44
N LEU A 89 -0.92 -3.18 14.26
CA LEU A 89 -0.27 -2.59 13.08
C LEU A 89 -0.06 -1.09 13.27
N TRP A 90 -1.06 -0.41 13.82
CA TRP A 90 -0.99 1.01 14.11
C TRP A 90 0.17 1.33 15.07
N THR A 91 0.32 0.62 16.18
CA THR A 91 1.42 0.87 17.12
C THR A 91 2.77 0.80 16.42
N LEU A 92 3.00 -0.22 15.59
CA LEU A 92 4.23 -0.33 14.79
C LEU A 92 4.40 0.86 13.84
N ILE A 93 3.36 1.25 13.09
CA ILE A 93 3.41 2.40 12.19
C ILE A 93 3.74 3.68 12.96
N ASN A 94 3.08 3.91 14.09
CA ASN A 94 3.29 5.09 14.91
C ASN A 94 4.74 5.20 15.40
N ASP A 95 5.30 4.09 15.88
CA ASP A 95 6.66 4.04 16.39
C ASP A 95 7.68 4.36 15.29
N VAL A 96 7.46 3.82 14.08
CA VAL A 96 8.29 4.13 12.92
C VAL A 96 8.19 5.60 12.53
N LEU A 97 6.97 6.15 12.49
CA LEU A 97 6.76 7.55 12.15
C LEU A 97 7.37 8.49 13.20
N LEU A 98 7.18 8.22 14.49
CA LEU A 98 7.79 9.00 15.57
C LEU A 98 9.32 8.91 15.56
N LYS A 99 9.89 7.75 15.22
CA LYS A 99 11.35 7.55 15.24
C LYS A 99 12.05 8.14 14.01
N HIS A 100 11.44 8.04 12.83
CA HIS A 100 12.11 8.34 11.56
C HIS A 100 11.53 9.55 10.80
N PHE A 101 10.33 9.98 11.19
CA PHE A 101 9.56 11.06 10.58
C PHE A 101 9.06 12.06 11.64
N SER A 102 9.73 12.17 12.79
CA SER A 102 9.34 13.00 13.94
C SER A 102 9.01 14.44 13.59
N ASP A 103 9.78 15.03 12.68
CA ASP A 103 9.66 16.45 12.31
C ASP A 103 8.29 16.75 11.68
N GLU A 104 7.70 15.74 11.03
CA GLU A 104 6.39 15.80 10.39
C GLU A 104 5.29 15.16 11.26
N TRP A 105 5.52 13.95 11.78
CA TRP A 105 4.51 13.15 12.51
C TRP A 105 4.44 13.41 14.02
N GLY A 106 5.47 13.95 14.65
CA GLY A 106 5.51 14.18 16.11
C GLY A 106 5.02 15.57 16.54
N GLY A 107 4.55 16.39 15.59
CA GLY A 107 4.26 17.81 15.80
C GLY A 107 2.86 18.25 15.34
N GLN A 108 2.74 19.51 14.95
CA GLN A 108 1.47 20.12 14.53
C GLN A 108 0.85 19.52 13.25
N HIS A 109 1.63 18.74 12.50
CA HIS A 109 1.19 18.13 11.24
C HIS A 109 0.61 16.73 11.40
N THR A 110 0.71 16.12 12.59
CA THR A 110 0.10 14.82 12.91
C THR A 110 -1.36 14.76 12.46
N LYS A 111 -1.75 13.69 11.77
CA LYS A 111 -3.13 13.50 11.28
C LYS A 111 -3.76 12.22 11.81
N PRO A 112 -5.10 12.10 11.80
CA PRO A 112 -5.75 10.83 12.04
C PRO A 112 -5.32 9.78 11.01
N ILE A 113 -5.40 8.53 11.42
CA ILE A 113 -5.14 7.39 10.55
C ILE A 113 -6.45 6.74 10.18
N TYR A 114 -6.54 6.40 8.91
CA TYR A 114 -7.63 5.62 8.40
C TYR A 114 -7.22 4.15 8.37
N PHE A 115 -7.85 3.34 9.20
CA PHE A 115 -7.42 1.97 9.44
C PHE A 115 -8.61 0.97 9.34
N PRO A 116 -9.29 0.80 8.19
CA PRO A 116 -9.86 -0.50 7.86
C PRO A 116 -8.79 -1.39 7.24
N PHE A 117 -8.94 -2.71 7.38
CA PHE A 117 -8.18 -3.62 6.53
C PHE A 117 -8.62 -3.40 5.09
N THR A 118 -7.70 -2.94 4.25
CA THR A 118 -7.95 -2.70 2.82
C THR A 118 -7.00 -3.56 2.01
N THR A 119 -7.53 -4.57 1.32
CA THR A 119 -6.74 -5.38 0.40
C THR A 119 -6.79 -4.83 -1.02
N GLY A 120 -5.66 -4.91 -1.70
CA GLY A 120 -5.51 -4.63 -3.12
C GLY A 120 -4.95 -5.85 -3.83
N ILE A 121 -5.67 -6.32 -4.86
CA ILE A 121 -5.22 -7.43 -5.71
C ILE A 121 -5.09 -6.94 -7.14
N ILE A 122 -3.86 -6.95 -7.64
CA ILE A 122 -3.48 -6.52 -8.99
C ILE A 122 -2.94 -7.72 -9.75
N ASN A 123 -3.46 -8.00 -10.94
CA ASN A 123 -2.89 -8.98 -11.87
C ASN A 123 -2.30 -8.26 -13.08
N THR A 124 -1.00 -8.39 -13.30
CA THR A 124 -0.24 -7.68 -14.35
C THR A 124 -0.80 -7.87 -15.75
N LYS A 125 -1.06 -9.13 -16.14
CA LYS A 125 -1.62 -9.48 -17.45
C LYS A 125 -3.05 -8.99 -17.65
N HIS A 126 -3.87 -9.06 -16.60
CA HIS A 126 -5.27 -8.58 -16.64
C HIS A 126 -5.32 -7.06 -16.80
N ILE A 127 -4.47 -6.36 -16.07
CA ILE A 127 -4.30 -4.91 -16.17
C ILE A 127 -3.85 -4.51 -17.56
N GLN A 128 -2.78 -5.10 -18.08
CA GLN A 128 -2.26 -4.80 -19.41
C GLN A 128 -3.32 -4.98 -20.49
N LYS A 129 -4.10 -6.07 -20.43
CA LYS A 129 -5.24 -6.30 -21.35
C LYS A 129 -6.33 -5.22 -21.29
N ARG A 130 -6.45 -4.51 -20.16
CA ARG A 130 -7.42 -3.44 -19.95
C ARG A 130 -6.85 -2.04 -20.21
N THR A 131 -5.52 -1.92 -20.31
CA THR A 131 -4.83 -0.69 -20.73
C THR A 131 -4.56 -0.65 -22.23
N SER A 132 -4.40 0.54 -22.79
CA SER A 132 -3.81 0.72 -24.12
C SER A 132 -2.64 1.71 -24.05
N LEU A 133 -1.77 1.70 -25.06
CA LEU A 133 -0.66 2.68 -25.18
C LEU A 133 -1.15 4.14 -25.15
N ILE A 134 -2.40 4.39 -25.53
CA ILE A 134 -3.00 5.73 -25.59
C ILE A 134 -3.69 6.10 -24.26
N ARG A 135 -4.01 5.10 -23.44
CA ARG A 135 -4.63 5.26 -22.11
C ARG A 135 -4.03 4.23 -21.14
N PRO A 136 -2.76 4.42 -20.71
CA PRO A 136 -2.25 3.63 -19.60
C PRO A 136 -3.12 3.88 -18.36
N PHE A 137 -3.28 2.89 -17.48
CA PHE A 137 -3.88 3.18 -16.18
C PHE A 137 -2.96 4.16 -15.46
N ALA A 138 -3.50 5.33 -15.11
CA ALA A 138 -2.73 6.40 -14.47
C ALA A 138 -2.03 5.94 -13.17
N SER A 139 -2.55 4.92 -12.50
CA SER A 139 -1.95 4.29 -11.30
C SER A 139 -0.73 3.40 -11.55
N LEU A 140 -0.51 2.99 -12.81
CA LEU A 140 0.72 2.31 -13.22
C LEU A 140 1.80 3.31 -13.63
N LEU A 141 1.40 4.55 -13.89
CA LEU A 141 2.33 5.65 -14.10
C LEU A 141 2.73 6.22 -12.74
N PRO A 142 3.92 6.84 -12.66
CA PRO A 142 4.29 7.65 -11.52
C PRO A 142 3.18 8.66 -11.19
N HIS A 143 2.68 8.64 -9.95
CA HIS A 143 1.65 9.54 -9.45
C HIS A 143 1.91 9.91 -7.99
N GLN A 144 1.20 10.90 -7.50
CA GLN A 144 1.19 11.30 -6.10
C GLN A 144 -0.23 11.15 -5.57
N ASP A 145 -0.37 10.64 -4.35
CA ASP A 145 -1.68 10.58 -3.69
C ASP A 145 -2.09 11.96 -3.15
N LYS A 146 -1.09 12.79 -2.80
CA LYS A 146 -1.25 14.21 -2.43
C LYS A 146 -0.21 15.09 -3.08
N MET A 147 -0.64 16.29 -3.47
CA MET A 147 0.29 17.31 -3.96
C MET A 147 1.13 17.89 -2.80
N PRO A 148 2.41 18.25 -3.03
CA PRO A 148 3.21 19.00 -2.06
C PRO A 148 2.51 20.31 -1.63
N PRO A 149 2.75 20.78 -0.39
CA PRO A 149 3.65 20.18 0.61
C PRO A 149 3.00 19.07 1.47
N SER A 150 1.67 18.91 1.44
CA SER A 150 0.86 17.93 2.20
C SER A 150 1.53 17.26 3.43
N PRO A 151 1.90 18.03 4.46
CA PRO A 151 2.56 17.47 5.62
C PRO A 151 1.60 16.65 6.48
N GLY A 152 2.10 15.55 7.03
CA GLY A 152 1.34 14.60 7.85
C GLY A 152 0.55 13.56 7.04
N TYR A 153 0.74 13.52 5.72
CA TYR A 153 0.09 12.53 4.85
C TYR A 153 1.08 11.44 4.44
N PHE A 154 0.79 10.22 4.88
CA PHE A 154 1.59 9.03 4.58
C PHE A 154 0.74 7.97 3.90
N ALA A 155 1.35 7.19 3.03
CA ALA A 155 0.75 5.99 2.46
C ALA A 155 1.67 4.82 2.79
N GLY A 156 1.06 3.65 2.84
CA GLY A 156 1.84 2.44 2.91
C GLY A 156 1.09 1.22 2.43
N LEU A 157 1.87 0.18 2.22
CA LEU A 157 1.39 -1.13 1.86
C LEU A 157 2.24 -2.21 2.49
N ILE A 158 1.63 -3.37 2.70
CA ILE A 158 2.31 -4.59 3.15
C ILE A 158 2.15 -5.60 2.03
N TYR A 159 3.25 -6.19 1.58
CA TYR A 159 3.19 -7.27 0.60
C TYR A 159 2.77 -8.57 1.27
N LEU A 160 1.66 -9.13 0.82
CA LEU A 160 1.11 -10.40 1.29
C LEU A 160 1.42 -11.55 0.31
N ASN A 161 2.26 -11.31 -0.69
CA ASN A 161 2.72 -12.32 -1.63
C ASN A 161 3.57 -13.40 -0.95
N LEU A 162 3.48 -14.64 -1.44
CA LEU A 162 4.43 -15.70 -1.11
C LEU A 162 5.79 -15.43 -1.79
N PRO A 163 6.91 -15.99 -1.29
CA PRO A 163 8.24 -15.74 -1.84
C PRO A 163 8.36 -16.00 -3.35
N ASN A 164 7.70 -17.04 -3.86
CA ASN A 164 7.70 -17.42 -5.28
C ASN A 164 6.72 -16.60 -6.14
N GLU A 165 5.88 -15.77 -5.53
CA GLU A 165 4.96 -14.86 -6.22
C GLU A 165 5.54 -13.46 -6.37
N CYS A 166 6.62 -13.14 -5.63
CA CYS A 166 7.19 -11.81 -5.60
C CYS A 166 7.85 -11.42 -6.92
N ALA A 167 7.41 -10.30 -7.48
CA ALA A 167 7.98 -9.71 -8.67
C ALA A 167 7.74 -8.20 -8.73
N GLY A 168 8.78 -7.45 -9.08
CA GLY A 168 8.75 -5.98 -9.11
C GLY A 168 8.78 -5.39 -7.70
N GLY A 169 8.09 -4.27 -7.51
CA GLY A 169 8.17 -3.47 -6.30
C GLY A 169 7.33 -2.21 -6.34
N THR A 170 7.64 -1.26 -5.47
CA THR A 170 7.14 0.12 -5.54
C THR A 170 8.28 1.02 -5.97
N GLY A 171 8.10 1.69 -7.10
CA GLY A 171 9.07 2.63 -7.63
C GLY A 171 8.75 4.03 -7.17
N PHE A 172 9.81 4.81 -6.94
CA PHE A 172 9.77 6.20 -6.52
C PHE A 172 10.54 7.03 -7.53
N TYR A 173 9.96 8.15 -7.94
CA TYR A 173 10.35 8.88 -9.14
C TYR A 173 10.58 10.36 -8.85
N THR A 174 11.37 11.02 -9.71
CA THR A 174 11.59 12.47 -9.62
C THR A 174 10.34 13.30 -9.91
N SER A 175 9.41 12.80 -10.74
CA SER A 175 8.17 13.50 -11.10
C SER A 175 7.07 12.50 -11.53
N SER A 176 5.81 12.95 -11.56
CA SER A 176 4.65 12.17 -12.02
C SER A 176 4.46 12.18 -13.56
N VAL A 177 5.29 12.93 -14.30
CA VAL A 177 5.06 13.17 -15.75
C VAL A 177 6.17 12.57 -16.59
N ASP A 178 7.41 12.89 -16.27
CA ASP A 178 8.64 12.54 -16.98
C ASP A 178 9.72 12.03 -16.02
N GLY A 179 9.29 11.55 -14.85
CA GLY A 179 10.16 11.20 -13.75
C GLY A 179 11.10 10.05 -14.08
N GLN A 180 12.34 10.16 -13.63
CA GLN A 180 13.28 9.05 -13.61
C GLN A 180 13.10 8.27 -12.30
N LEU A 181 13.22 6.94 -12.38
CA LEU A 181 13.21 6.08 -11.20
C LEU A 181 14.41 6.44 -10.32
N ILE A 182 14.14 6.93 -9.10
CA ILE A 182 15.13 7.23 -8.07
C ILE A 182 15.43 5.96 -7.28
N TYR A 183 14.36 5.27 -6.86
CA TYR A 183 14.45 4.16 -5.94
C TYR A 183 13.34 3.14 -6.21
N GLU A 184 13.68 1.85 -6.11
CA GLU A 184 12.71 0.74 -6.13
C GLU A 184 12.78 -0.01 -4.81
N SER A 185 11.69 0.02 -4.04
CA SER A 185 11.49 -0.91 -2.94
C SER A 185 10.98 -2.24 -3.49
N LYS A 186 11.79 -3.29 -3.36
CA LYS A 186 11.45 -4.61 -3.92
C LYS A 186 10.33 -5.27 -3.14
N MET A 187 9.43 -5.91 -3.88
CA MET A 187 8.39 -6.75 -3.29
C MET A 187 9.03 -7.87 -2.46
N THR A 188 8.82 -7.81 -1.14
CA THR A 188 9.33 -8.78 -0.18
C THR A 188 8.17 -9.25 0.70
N PRO A 189 7.98 -10.58 0.89
CA PRO A 189 6.88 -11.08 1.72
C PRO A 189 6.89 -10.46 3.11
N ASN A 190 5.70 -10.11 3.61
CA ASN A 190 5.50 -9.55 4.95
C ASN A 190 6.29 -8.26 5.24
N ALA A 191 6.73 -7.55 4.19
CA ALA A 191 7.39 -6.26 4.33
C ALA A 191 6.40 -5.12 4.06
N MET A 192 6.43 -4.11 4.93
CA MET A 192 5.73 -2.85 4.76
C MET A 192 6.62 -1.83 4.07
N VAL A 193 6.07 -1.12 3.10
CA VAL A 193 6.64 0.09 2.51
C VAL A 193 5.81 1.27 2.99
N LEU A 194 6.42 2.21 3.69
CA LEU A 194 5.78 3.40 4.27
C LEU A 194 6.47 4.66 3.76
N TYR A 195 5.72 5.63 3.25
CA TYR A 195 6.29 6.80 2.57
C TYR A 195 5.34 8.00 2.64
N GLN A 196 5.87 9.21 2.45
CA GLN A 196 5.03 10.41 2.33
C GLN A 196 4.23 10.39 1.02
N GLN A 197 2.92 10.67 1.08
CA GLN A 197 1.99 10.60 -0.08
C GLN A 197 2.34 11.53 -1.25
N ARG A 198 3.18 12.53 -0.99
CA ARG A 198 3.68 13.48 -1.99
C ARG A 198 4.90 13.01 -2.76
N ILE A 199 5.44 11.85 -2.46
CA ILE A 199 6.51 11.27 -3.28
C ILE A 199 5.87 10.68 -4.55
N PRO A 200 6.31 11.06 -5.77
CA PRO A 200 5.86 10.41 -7.00
C PRO A 200 6.24 8.92 -6.97
N HIS A 201 5.26 8.05 -7.16
CA HIS A 201 5.43 6.60 -7.04
C HIS A 201 4.51 5.81 -7.97
N SER A 202 4.84 4.56 -8.21
CA SER A 202 3.96 3.61 -8.93
C SER A 202 4.26 2.17 -8.52
N ALA A 203 3.38 1.25 -8.91
CA ALA A 203 3.73 -0.16 -8.90
C ALA A 203 4.69 -0.44 -10.07
N GLU A 204 5.89 -0.96 -9.78
CA GLU A 204 6.86 -1.36 -10.82
C GLU A 204 6.38 -2.62 -11.54
N ILE A 205 5.54 -2.41 -12.54
CA ILE A 205 5.08 -3.43 -13.48
C ILE A 205 5.55 -2.99 -14.87
N LYS A 206 6.51 -3.71 -15.43
CA LYS A 206 6.98 -3.43 -16.79
C LYS A 206 5.84 -3.67 -17.78
N TYR A 207 5.60 -2.71 -18.67
CA TYR A 207 4.50 -2.78 -19.65
C TYR A 207 4.56 -4.05 -20.53
N ASP A 208 5.77 -4.50 -20.86
CA ASP A 208 5.98 -5.70 -21.68
C ASP A 208 5.98 -7.02 -20.89
N ASP A 209 5.73 -6.98 -19.57
CA ASP A 209 5.68 -8.19 -18.73
C ASP A 209 4.30 -8.84 -18.79
N TYR A 210 4.08 -9.71 -19.77
CA TYR A 210 2.83 -10.45 -19.97
C TYR A 210 2.67 -11.69 -19.07
N SER A 211 3.58 -11.90 -18.10
CA SER A 211 3.46 -13.01 -17.15
C SER A 211 2.28 -12.79 -16.22
N GLU A 212 1.63 -13.88 -15.78
CA GLU A 212 0.60 -13.79 -14.74
C GLU A 212 1.27 -13.65 -13.38
N LYS A 213 1.43 -12.40 -12.95
CA LYS A 213 1.89 -12.04 -11.60
C LYS A 213 0.77 -11.35 -10.87
N PHE A 214 0.61 -11.74 -9.61
CA PHE A 214 -0.31 -11.08 -8.70
C PHE A 214 0.48 -10.23 -7.72
N ARG A 215 0.02 -9.02 -7.48
CA ARG A 215 0.42 -8.19 -6.34
C ARG A 215 -0.74 -8.20 -5.36
N ILE A 216 -0.51 -8.77 -4.19
CA ILE A 216 -1.49 -8.87 -3.11
C ILE A 216 -0.97 -8.00 -1.98
N THR A 217 -1.67 -6.92 -1.67
CA THR A 217 -1.24 -5.98 -0.64
C THR A 217 -2.36 -5.68 0.34
N GLN A 218 -1.99 -5.47 1.60
CA GLN A 218 -2.78 -4.60 2.46
C GLN A 218 -2.32 -3.17 2.24
N ASN A 219 -3.22 -2.23 2.00
CA ASN A 219 -2.91 -0.82 1.77
C ASN A 219 -3.54 0.04 2.87
N PHE A 220 -2.92 1.16 3.21
CA PHE A 220 -3.45 2.10 4.18
C PHE A 220 -2.96 3.52 3.88
N PHE A 221 -3.77 4.49 4.31
CA PHE A 221 -3.52 5.92 4.09
C PHE A 221 -3.69 6.66 5.41
N ILE A 222 -2.78 7.59 5.66
CA ILE A 222 -2.69 8.39 6.87
C ILE A 222 -2.94 9.84 6.49
N GLY A 223 -3.85 10.49 7.21
CA GLY A 223 -4.27 11.88 6.94
C GLY A 223 -5.48 12.02 6.02
N ASP A 224 -5.88 10.95 5.33
CA ASP A 224 -7.08 10.96 4.50
C ASP A 224 -8.36 10.71 5.28
N LYS A 225 -9.35 11.59 5.07
CA LYS A 225 -10.67 11.46 5.69
C LYS A 225 -11.66 10.60 4.87
N TYR A 226 -11.39 10.34 3.60
CA TYR A 226 -12.42 9.88 2.64
C TYR A 226 -11.93 8.92 1.55
N TYR A 227 -11.19 7.85 1.86
CA TYR A 227 -11.07 6.71 0.94
C TYR A 227 -12.17 5.67 1.21
N TRP A 228 -13.42 6.10 1.02
CA TRP A 228 -14.53 5.20 0.76
C TRP A 228 -15.10 5.58 -0.60
N PHE A 229 -15.50 4.56 -1.36
CA PHE A 229 -16.03 4.55 -2.73
C PHE A 229 -14.97 4.37 -3.83
#